data_AF-A0A7G7VN17-F1
#
_entry.id   AF-A0A7G7VN17-F1
#
_cell.length_a   1.000
_cell.length_b   1.000
_cell.length_c   1.000
_cell.angle_alpha   90.00
_cell.angle_beta   90.00
_cell.angle_gamma   90.00
#
_symmetry.space_group_name_H-M   'P 1'
#
loop_
_entity.id
_entity.type
_entity.pdbx_description
1 polymer ?
#
loop_
_entity_poly.entity_id
_entity_poly.type
_entity_poly.pdbx_seq_one_letter_code
_entity_poly.pdbx_strand_id
1 'polypeptide(L)'
;MFSYGKQIAGIALGVSLLGSAAAEAAVPQDALVVGGIEYGASESYVRSVYGAPREVETKFDSIYAGGQGVEWEYGSDFDIVFVNDMVRRVEIGARNGIQTKDGIAVGSDVNALVAAYGQPDAIRGDKYIYYADGDASIGFSFEIENGRVDEIDMGVIR
;
A
#
# COMPACT_ATOMS: atom_id res chain seq x y z
N MET A 1 -32.90 60.78 -36.90
CA MET A 1 -33.24 59.73 -37.88
C MET A 1 -32.71 58.41 -37.36
N PHE A 2 -33.60 57.45 -37.10
CA PHE A 2 -33.27 56.09 -36.68
C PHE A 2 -32.72 55.26 -37.84
N SER A 3 -31.78 54.33 -37.57
CA SER A 3 -31.86 52.96 -38.11
C SER A 3 -30.89 52.01 -37.38
N TYR A 4 -31.33 50.76 -37.26
CA TYR A 4 -30.83 49.62 -36.48
C TYR A 4 -29.82 48.73 -37.25
N GLY A 5 -29.10 47.90 -36.49
CA GLY A 5 -28.57 46.59 -36.93
C GLY A 5 -27.07 46.44 -36.69
N LYS A 6 -26.51 45.38 -36.10
CA LYS A 6 -26.96 44.03 -35.72
C LYS A 6 -26.08 43.55 -34.55
N GLN A 7 -26.65 42.79 -33.62
CA GLN A 7 -25.91 41.98 -32.65
C GLN A 7 -25.05 40.93 -33.36
N ILE A 8 -23.82 40.67 -32.92
CA ILE A 8 -23.22 39.33 -32.84
C ILE A 8 -22.33 39.26 -31.59
N ALA A 9 -22.58 38.22 -30.79
CA ALA A 9 -21.91 37.84 -29.55
C ALA A 9 -20.53 37.19 -29.80
N GLY A 10 -19.70 37.14 -28.75
CA GLY A 10 -18.48 36.32 -28.74
C GLY A 10 -17.74 36.36 -27.41
N ILE A 11 -18.25 35.66 -26.39
CA ILE A 11 -17.50 35.30 -25.18
C ILE A 11 -16.58 34.14 -25.56
N ALA A 12 -15.27 34.27 -25.35
CA ALA A 12 -14.35 33.13 -25.32
C ALA A 12 -13.04 33.47 -24.59
N LEU A 13 -12.98 33.19 -23.29
CA LEU A 13 -11.73 32.85 -22.61
C LEU A 13 -11.99 31.56 -21.84
N GLY A 14 -11.82 30.44 -22.55
CA GLY A 14 -11.84 29.11 -21.95
C GLY A 14 -10.55 28.91 -21.18
N VAL A 15 -10.63 28.88 -19.86
CA VAL A 15 -9.59 28.24 -19.04
C VAL A 15 -9.88 26.75 -19.10
N SER A 16 -9.22 26.06 -20.02
CA SER A 16 -9.16 24.60 -20.00
C SER A 16 -8.30 24.18 -18.81
N LEU A 17 -8.95 23.96 -17.66
CA LEU A 17 -8.41 23.09 -16.62
C LEU A 17 -8.30 21.70 -17.24
N LEU A 18 -7.15 21.39 -17.82
CA LEU A 18 -6.73 20.01 -17.98
C LEU A 18 -6.56 19.49 -16.55
N GLY A 19 -7.65 18.95 -16.00
CA GLY A 19 -7.57 18.10 -14.84
C GLY A 19 -6.60 16.99 -15.23
N SER A 20 -5.41 17.04 -14.65
CA SER A 20 -4.53 15.88 -14.58
C SER A 20 -5.40 14.76 -14.00
N ALA A 21 -5.83 13.86 -14.87
CA ALA A 21 -6.29 12.56 -14.44
C ALA A 21 -5.07 11.97 -13.73
N ALA A 22 -5.04 12.08 -12.41
CA ALA A 22 -4.19 11.23 -11.61
C ALA A 22 -4.62 9.83 -12.01
N ALA A 23 -3.74 9.10 -12.70
CA ALA A 23 -3.92 7.68 -12.84
C ALA A 23 -3.96 7.15 -11.40
N GLU A 24 -5.14 6.71 -10.95
CA GLU A 24 -5.25 5.88 -9.76
C GLU A 24 -4.48 4.61 -10.10
N ALA A 25 -3.22 4.56 -9.69
CA ALA A 25 -2.34 3.43 -9.94
C ALA A 25 -2.68 2.38 -8.89
N ALA A 26 -3.70 1.58 -9.19
CA ALA A 26 -3.98 0.39 -8.41
C ALA A 26 -2.75 -0.54 -8.47
N VAL A 27 -2.46 -1.22 -7.36
CA VAL A 27 -1.22 -1.97 -7.18
C VAL A 27 -1.40 -3.36 -7.78
N PRO A 28 -0.62 -3.78 -8.78
CA PRO A 28 -0.70 -5.15 -9.27
C PRO A 28 -0.42 -6.14 -8.13
N GLN A 29 -1.16 -7.26 -8.07
CA GLN A 29 -0.98 -8.22 -6.98
C GLN A 29 0.45 -8.77 -6.90
N ASP A 30 1.14 -8.93 -8.03
CA ASP A 30 2.55 -9.36 -8.12
C ASP A 30 3.57 -8.23 -7.78
N ALA A 31 3.08 -7.01 -7.55
CA ALA A 31 3.84 -5.90 -6.98
C ALA A 31 3.74 -5.84 -5.45
N LEU A 32 2.85 -6.63 -4.81
CA LEU A 32 2.82 -6.80 -3.36
C LEU A 32 4.03 -7.60 -2.89
N VAL A 33 5.14 -6.90 -2.74
CA VAL A 33 6.43 -7.45 -2.32
C VAL A 33 7.11 -6.49 -1.34
N VAL A 34 7.46 -7.00 -0.17
CA VAL A 34 8.22 -6.28 0.87
C VAL A 34 9.38 -7.13 1.32
N GLY A 35 10.59 -6.56 1.36
CA GLY A 35 11.79 -7.31 1.73
C GLY A 35 12.06 -8.52 0.83
N GLY A 36 11.63 -8.48 -0.43
CA GLY A 36 11.72 -9.62 -1.35
C GLY A 36 10.75 -10.77 -1.04
N ILE A 37 9.80 -10.60 -0.11
CA ILE A 37 8.73 -11.55 0.16
C ILE A 37 7.48 -11.11 -0.58
N GLU A 38 7.04 -11.93 -1.53
CA GLU A 38 5.79 -11.72 -2.25
C GLU A 38 4.60 -12.13 -1.37
N TYR A 39 3.47 -11.45 -1.54
CA TYR A 39 2.21 -11.93 -0.99
C TYR A 39 1.90 -13.35 -1.51
N GLY A 40 1.58 -14.27 -0.61
CA GLY A 40 1.40 -15.68 -0.96
C GLY A 40 2.69 -16.47 -1.17
N ALA A 41 3.87 -15.94 -0.83
CA ALA A 41 5.08 -16.74 -0.79
C ALA A 41 4.97 -17.88 0.24
N SER A 42 5.67 -19.00 0.01
CA SER A 42 5.68 -20.12 0.94
C SER A 42 6.56 -19.85 2.16
N GLU A 43 6.24 -20.49 3.29
CA GLU A 43 7.12 -20.56 4.47
C GLU A 43 8.56 -20.97 4.10
N SER A 44 8.71 -21.96 3.21
CA SER A 44 10.02 -22.45 2.77
C SER A 44 10.83 -21.39 2.01
N TYR A 45 10.16 -20.56 1.21
CA TYR A 45 10.81 -19.43 0.53
C TYR A 45 11.26 -18.39 1.54
N VAL A 46 10.38 -17.96 2.45
CA VAL A 46 10.73 -16.98 3.50
C VAL A 46 11.93 -17.47 4.32
N ARG A 47 11.91 -18.75 4.71
CA ARG A 47 13.01 -19.41 5.42
C ARG A 47 14.32 -19.38 4.64
N SER A 48 14.27 -19.47 3.31
CA SER A 48 15.45 -19.39 2.44
C SER A 48 16.03 -17.98 2.34
N VAL A 49 15.20 -16.94 2.49
CA VAL A 49 15.61 -15.53 2.41
C VAL A 49 16.12 -15.04 3.76
N TYR A 50 15.37 -15.29 4.84
CA TYR A 50 15.64 -14.69 6.16
C TYR A 50 16.18 -15.67 7.19
N GLY A 51 16.24 -16.97 6.87
CA GLY A 51 16.59 -17.98 7.86
C GLY A 51 15.48 -18.18 8.89
N ALA A 52 15.85 -18.76 10.04
CA ALA A 52 14.89 -19.03 11.10
C ALA A 52 14.44 -17.74 11.81
N PRO A 53 13.14 -17.59 12.10
CA PRO A 53 12.66 -16.48 12.90
C PRO A 53 13.12 -16.63 14.34
N ARG A 54 13.13 -15.51 15.04
CA ARG A 54 13.42 -15.42 16.46
C ARG A 54 12.31 -16.08 17.28
N GLU A 55 11.06 -15.85 16.90
CA GLU A 55 9.87 -16.37 17.59
C GLU A 55 8.83 -16.88 16.60
N VAL A 56 8.01 -17.82 17.05
CA VAL A 56 6.89 -18.37 16.30
C VAL A 56 5.68 -18.45 17.23
N GLU A 57 4.60 -17.75 16.89
CA GLU A 57 3.37 -17.71 17.66
C GLU A 57 2.15 -18.05 16.80
N THR A 58 1.11 -18.64 17.39
CA THR A 58 -0.21 -18.71 16.74
C THR A 58 -1.03 -17.48 17.11
N LYS A 59 -1.43 -16.68 16.12
CA LYS A 59 -2.34 -15.55 16.30
C LYS A 59 -3.76 -15.98 16.00
N PHE A 60 -4.70 -15.59 16.86
CA PHE A 60 -6.12 -15.78 16.63
C PHE A 60 -6.74 -14.47 16.14
N ASP A 61 -7.20 -14.46 14.90
CA ASP A 61 -7.88 -13.32 14.29
C ASP A 61 -8.90 -13.83 13.27
N SER A 62 -10.15 -13.37 13.40
CA SER A 62 -11.24 -13.71 12.49
C SER A 62 -11.03 -13.28 11.04
N ILE A 63 -10.08 -12.37 10.78
CA ILE A 63 -9.73 -11.94 9.43
C ILE A 63 -9.06 -13.05 8.61
N TYR A 64 -8.44 -14.02 9.30
CA TYR A 64 -7.77 -15.14 8.65
C TYR A 64 -8.73 -16.29 8.38
N ALA A 65 -8.52 -17.00 7.26
CA ALA A 65 -9.26 -18.21 6.97
C ALA A 65 -9.01 -19.24 8.09
N GLY A 66 -10.08 -19.70 8.75
CA GLY A 66 -9.99 -20.58 9.92
C GLY A 66 -9.78 -19.86 11.25
N GLY A 67 -9.76 -18.52 11.27
CA GLY A 67 -9.73 -17.70 12.49
C GLY A 67 -8.36 -17.63 13.18
N GLN A 68 -7.29 -18.09 12.52
CA GLN A 68 -5.94 -18.05 13.05
C GLN A 68 -4.88 -17.97 11.94
N GLY A 69 -3.69 -17.52 12.31
CA GLY A 69 -2.47 -17.54 11.50
C GLY A 69 -1.25 -17.89 12.35
N VAL A 70 -0.13 -18.22 11.72
CA VAL A 70 1.16 -18.43 12.39
C VAL A 70 2.03 -17.21 12.12
N GLU A 71 2.41 -16.49 13.17
CA GLU A 71 3.33 -15.36 13.08
C GLU A 71 4.77 -15.82 13.30
N TRP A 72 5.66 -15.35 12.45
CA TRP A 72 7.10 -15.45 12.60
C TRP A 72 7.66 -14.06 12.85
N GLU A 73 8.32 -13.87 13.99
CA GLU A 73 9.00 -12.62 14.32
C GLU A 73 10.49 -12.74 13.98
N TYR A 74 11.01 -11.83 13.18
CA TYR A 74 12.45 -11.76 12.88
C TYR A 74 13.20 -10.75 13.75
N GLY A 75 12.45 -9.96 14.54
CA GLY A 75 12.97 -8.87 15.35
C GLY A 75 13.16 -7.58 14.55
N SER A 76 13.42 -6.47 15.25
CA SER A 76 13.42 -5.12 14.66
C SER A 76 12.10 -4.81 13.95
N ASP A 77 10.99 -5.13 14.63
CA ASP A 77 9.60 -4.90 14.20
C ASP A 77 9.40 -5.36 12.74
N PHE A 78 9.71 -6.63 12.48
CA PHE A 78 9.52 -7.30 11.21
C PHE A 78 8.89 -8.67 11.44
N ASP A 79 7.59 -8.73 11.15
CA ASP A 79 6.77 -9.88 11.45
C ASP A 79 6.04 -10.36 10.19
N ILE A 80 5.89 -11.68 10.05
CA ILE A 80 5.24 -12.31 8.91
C ILE A 80 4.19 -13.29 9.42
N VAL A 81 2.95 -13.11 9.00
CA VAL A 81 1.85 -14.03 9.33
C VAL A 81 1.55 -14.94 8.14
N PHE A 82 1.50 -16.23 8.41
CA PHE A 82 1.16 -17.29 7.47
C PHE A 82 -0.23 -17.85 7.74
N VAL A 83 -0.96 -18.18 6.67
CA VAL A 83 -2.22 -18.94 6.71
C VAL A 83 -2.14 -20.02 5.65
N ASN A 84 -2.35 -21.28 6.06
CA ASN A 84 -2.14 -22.46 5.19
C ASN A 84 -0.74 -22.47 4.55
N ASP A 85 0.30 -22.22 5.36
CA ASP A 85 1.72 -22.21 4.99
C ASP A 85 2.14 -21.14 3.95
N MET A 86 1.27 -20.14 3.72
CA MET A 86 1.45 -19.07 2.74
C MET A 86 1.39 -17.70 3.42
N VAL A 87 2.28 -16.79 3.01
CA VAL A 87 2.34 -15.41 3.52
C VAL A 87 1.00 -14.73 3.31
N ARG A 88 0.41 -14.27 4.41
CA ARG A 88 -0.88 -13.57 4.41
C ARG A 88 -0.78 -12.13 4.90
N ARG A 89 0.21 -11.83 5.74
CA ARG A 89 0.57 -10.47 6.16
C ARG A 89 2.08 -10.34 6.39
N VAL A 90 2.62 -9.17 6.09
CA VAL A 90 3.96 -8.73 6.47
C VAL A 90 3.83 -7.35 7.10
N GLU A 91 4.38 -7.18 8.30
CA GLU A 91 4.36 -5.93 9.06
C GLU A 91 5.80 -5.45 9.30
N ILE A 92 6.06 -4.17 9.03
CA ILE A 92 7.34 -3.50 9.25
C ILE A 92 7.10 -2.23 10.06
N GLY A 93 7.48 -2.24 11.34
CA GLY A 93 7.32 -1.10 12.26
C GLY A 93 8.60 -0.29 12.48
N ALA A 94 9.77 -0.78 12.06
CA ALA A 94 11.05 -0.10 12.33
C ALA A 94 11.83 0.25 11.07
N ARG A 95 12.74 1.22 11.21
CA ARG A 95 13.76 1.58 10.20
C ARG A 95 14.87 0.53 10.11
N ASN A 96 14.53 -0.66 9.66
CA ASN A 96 15.40 -1.83 9.59
C ASN A 96 16.00 -2.08 8.19
N GLY A 97 15.75 -1.16 7.23
CA GLY A 97 16.24 -1.26 5.86
C GLY A 97 15.41 -2.16 4.94
N ILE A 98 14.34 -2.77 5.46
CA ILE A 98 13.36 -3.48 4.65
C ILE A 98 12.51 -2.45 3.90
N GLN A 99 12.27 -2.74 2.62
CA GLN A 99 11.55 -1.85 1.72
C GLN A 99 10.60 -2.63 0.82
N THR A 100 9.58 -1.95 0.32
CA THR A 100 8.77 -2.44 -0.80
C THR A 100 9.63 -2.59 -2.05
N LYS A 101 9.12 -3.31 -3.06
CA LYS A 101 9.76 -3.43 -4.38
C LYS A 101 10.08 -2.08 -5.03
N ASP A 102 9.25 -1.07 -4.76
CA ASP A 102 9.39 0.28 -5.32
C ASP A 102 10.19 1.23 -4.40
N GLY A 103 10.84 0.69 -3.36
CA GLY A 103 11.79 1.43 -2.54
C GLY A 103 11.16 2.26 -1.42
N ILE A 104 9.93 1.96 -1.00
CA ILE A 104 9.32 2.59 0.17
C ILE A 104 9.72 1.81 1.43
N ALA A 105 10.24 2.50 2.43
CA ALA A 105 10.64 1.95 3.72
C ALA A 105 10.06 2.79 4.86
N VAL A 106 10.06 2.27 6.08
CA VAL A 106 9.77 3.07 7.27
C VAL A 106 10.73 4.27 7.32
N GLY A 107 10.18 5.47 7.51
CA GLY A 107 10.86 6.75 7.46
C GLY A 107 10.83 7.46 6.09
N SER A 108 10.38 6.79 5.02
CA SER A 108 10.16 7.43 3.71
C SER A 108 9.21 8.62 3.83
N ASP A 109 9.47 9.66 3.06
CA ASP A 109 8.60 10.83 2.98
C ASP A 109 7.26 10.45 2.34
N VAL A 110 6.14 10.97 2.84
CA VAL A 110 4.82 10.69 2.26
C VAL A 110 4.73 11.11 0.79
N ASN A 111 5.48 12.12 0.35
CA ASN A 111 5.53 12.50 -1.06
C ASN A 111 6.29 11.47 -1.90
N ALA A 112 7.27 10.77 -1.35
CA ALA A 112 7.95 9.68 -2.04
C ALA A 112 7.02 8.47 -2.18
N LEU A 113 6.24 8.17 -1.14
CA LEU A 113 5.17 7.16 -1.20
C LEU A 113 4.16 7.48 -2.32
N VAL A 114 3.65 8.71 -2.34
CA VAL A 114 2.69 9.16 -3.36
C VAL A 114 3.31 9.19 -4.76
N ALA A 115 4.60 9.46 -4.89
CA ALA A 115 5.29 9.40 -6.17
C ALA A 115 5.45 7.96 -6.69
N ALA A 116 5.59 6.98 -5.79
CA ALA A 116 5.73 5.57 -6.13
C ALA A 116 4.38 4.93 -6.51
N TYR A 117 3.33 5.17 -5.72
CA TYR A 117 2.04 4.47 -5.87
C TYR A 117 0.87 5.37 -6.30
N GLY A 118 1.08 6.68 -6.46
CA GLY A 118 -0.01 7.63 -6.70
C GLY A 118 -0.76 8.02 -5.43
N GLN A 119 -1.95 8.59 -5.60
CA GLN A 119 -2.84 8.88 -4.46
C GLN A 119 -3.36 7.56 -3.85
N PRO A 120 -3.51 7.46 -2.52
CA PRO A 120 -4.08 6.27 -1.90
C PRO A 120 -5.54 6.08 -2.33
N ASP A 121 -5.96 4.83 -2.46
CA ASP A 121 -7.35 4.46 -2.77
C ASP A 121 -8.30 4.76 -1.61
N ALA A 122 -7.78 4.69 -0.37
CA ALA A 122 -8.51 5.08 0.82
C ALA A 122 -7.58 5.64 1.90
N ILE A 123 -8.11 6.56 2.70
CA ILE A 123 -7.46 7.04 3.92
C ILE A 123 -8.34 6.66 5.12
N ARG A 124 -7.78 5.90 6.08
CA ARG A 124 -8.45 5.47 7.30
C ARG A 124 -7.64 5.91 8.52
N GLY A 125 -8.00 7.05 9.11
CA GLY A 125 -7.18 7.67 10.15
C GLY A 125 -5.87 8.20 9.57
N ASP A 126 -4.75 7.72 10.09
CA ASP A 126 -3.38 7.95 9.61
C ASP A 126 -2.92 6.95 8.54
N LYS A 127 -3.76 5.96 8.18
CA LYS A 127 -3.39 4.92 7.22
C LYS A 127 -3.73 5.31 5.78
N TYR A 128 -2.73 5.24 4.92
CA TYR A 128 -2.83 5.38 3.47
C TYR A 128 -2.90 3.98 2.85
N ILE A 129 -4.03 3.66 2.22
CA ILE A 129 -4.33 2.31 1.76
C ILE A 129 -4.29 2.28 0.23
N TYR A 130 -3.58 1.28 -0.30
CA TYR A 130 -3.46 0.98 -1.71
C TYR A 130 -3.91 -0.47 -1.93
N TYR A 131 -5.05 -0.67 -2.58
CA TYR A 131 -5.62 -2.00 -2.82
C TYR A 131 -4.90 -2.70 -3.97
N ALA A 132 -4.91 -4.04 -3.91
CA ALA A 132 -4.47 -4.83 -5.04
C ALA A 132 -5.49 -4.79 -6.19
N ASP A 133 -4.97 -4.79 -7.42
CA ASP A 133 -5.77 -4.88 -8.63
C ASP A 133 -6.72 -6.08 -8.61
N GLY A 134 -8.03 -5.78 -8.71
CA GLY A 134 -9.07 -6.81 -8.76
C GLY A 134 -9.37 -7.51 -7.42
N ASP A 135 -8.69 -7.15 -6.33
CA ASP A 135 -8.93 -7.69 -4.99
C ASP A 135 -8.69 -6.64 -3.88
N ALA A 136 -9.75 -5.92 -3.52
CA ALA A 136 -9.72 -4.92 -2.44
C ALA A 136 -9.65 -5.52 -1.03
N SER A 137 -9.58 -6.85 -0.88
CA SER A 137 -9.35 -7.49 0.43
C SER A 137 -7.88 -7.52 0.81
N ILE A 138 -6.97 -7.24 -0.15
CA ILE A 138 -5.53 -7.21 0.06
C ILE A 138 -4.90 -5.94 -0.52
N GLY A 139 -3.68 -5.63 -0.09
CA GLY A 139 -2.96 -4.47 -0.58
C GLY A 139 -1.79 -4.07 0.33
N PHE A 140 -1.43 -2.79 0.23
CA PHE A 140 -0.59 -2.10 1.20
C PHE A 140 -1.41 -1.16 2.08
N SER A 141 -1.02 -1.07 3.35
CA SER A 141 -1.41 0.00 4.25
C SER A 141 -0.13 0.64 4.80
N PHE A 142 0.00 1.95 4.65
CA PHE A 142 1.12 2.71 5.20
C PHE A 142 0.58 3.62 6.31
N GLU A 143 1.03 3.42 7.54
CA GLU A 143 0.73 4.37 8.62
C GLU A 143 1.61 5.61 8.45
N ILE A 144 1.01 6.80 8.50
CA ILE A 144 1.70 8.06 8.26
C ILE A 144 1.76 8.88 9.55
N GLU A 145 2.98 9.05 10.08
CA GLU A 145 3.24 9.95 11.20
C GLU A 145 4.18 11.09 10.77
N ASN A 146 3.84 12.32 11.12
CA ASN A 146 4.69 13.50 10.87
C ASN A 146 5.18 13.66 9.41
N GLY A 147 4.32 13.28 8.46
CA GLY A 147 4.59 13.34 7.02
C GLY A 147 5.53 12.23 6.52
N ARG A 148 5.72 11.15 7.28
CA ARG A 148 6.58 10.02 6.95
C ARG A 148 5.83 8.71 7.17
N VAL A 149 6.25 7.68 6.44
CA VAL A 149 5.85 6.30 6.71
C VAL A 149 6.39 5.89 8.08
N ASP A 150 5.52 5.48 8.98
CA ASP A 150 5.86 4.97 10.31
C ASP A 150 5.77 3.44 10.38
N GLU A 151 4.76 2.86 9.71
CA GLU A 151 4.57 1.42 9.60
C GLU A 151 4.21 1.04 8.16
N ILE A 152 4.67 -0.13 7.72
CA ILE A 152 4.27 -0.75 6.45
C ILE A 152 3.57 -2.07 6.75
N ASP A 153 2.35 -2.19 6.25
CA ASP A 153 1.56 -3.41 6.22
C ASP A 153 1.36 -3.87 4.78
N MET A 154 1.70 -5.12 4.48
CA MET A 154 1.33 -5.79 3.22
C MET A 154 0.47 -7.00 3.53
N GLY A 155 -0.65 -7.18 2.83
CA GLY A 155 -1.48 -8.37 2.95
C GLY A 155 -2.95 -8.04 3.12
N VAL A 156 -3.66 -8.72 4.04
CA VAL A 156 -5.09 -8.44 4.27
C VAL A 156 -5.27 -7.00 4.75
N ILE A 157 -6.23 -6.28 4.17
CA ILE A 157 -6.59 -4.93 4.63
C ILE A 157 -7.68 -5.01 5.72
N ARG A 158 -7.45 -4.29 6.83
CA ARG A 158 -8.41 -4.12 7.93
C ARG A 158 -9.30 -2.91 7.71
#